data_AF-A0A6B3FLZ6-F1
#
_entry.id   AF-A0A6B3FLZ6-F1
#
_cell.length_a   1.000
_cell.length_b   1.000
_cell.length_c   1.000
_cell.angle_alpha   90.00
_cell.angle_beta   90.00
_cell.angle_gamma   90.00
#
_symmetry.space_group_name_H-M   'P 1'
#
loop_
_entity.id
_entity.type
_entity.pdbx_description
1 polymer ?
#
loop_
_entity_poly.entity_id
_entity_poly.type
_entity_poly.pdbx_seq_one_letter_code
_entity_poly.pdbx_strand_id
1 'polypeptide(L)'
;EGTVLETAAPDPLPGSAAELVKEYKALATSWLKKRGAWQVVDRVQQIDDVSALADNSGYSPFLSTAQKVQLLETVDPIARLKLAIQWLSEHLAEQDVAESIAKDVQDGVDKQQREFLLRRQLDAVRKELAELNGDPEDESDDYRARVEAADLPEHVREAALKEVEKLER
;
A
#
# COMPACT_ATOMS: atom_id res chain seq x y z
N GLU A 1 27.93 -18.88 -47.63
CA GLU A 1 26.63 -18.52 -48.23
C GLU A 1 25.59 -18.56 -47.13
N GLY A 2 25.11 -17.39 -46.71
CA GLY A 2 24.11 -17.28 -45.63
C GLY A 2 22.71 -17.33 -46.23
N THR A 3 21.93 -18.34 -45.85
CA THR A 3 20.54 -18.47 -46.26
C THR A 3 19.73 -17.38 -45.56
N VAL A 4 19.17 -16.45 -46.35
CA VAL A 4 18.20 -15.47 -45.87
C VAL A 4 16.89 -16.22 -45.59
N LEU A 5 16.51 -16.32 -44.31
CA LEU A 5 15.19 -16.79 -43.93
C LEU A 5 14.21 -15.61 -44.09
N GLU A 6 13.53 -15.56 -45.23
CA GLU A 6 12.29 -14.80 -45.35
C GLU A 6 11.21 -15.50 -44.51
N THR A 7 11.10 -15.13 -43.24
CA THR A 7 9.87 -15.37 -42.47
C THR A 7 8.93 -14.19 -42.73
N ALA A 8 8.13 -14.31 -43.79
CA ALA A 8 6.96 -13.47 -44.01
C ALA A 8 5.89 -13.83 -42.97
N ALA A 9 5.94 -13.18 -41.81
CA ALA A 9 4.75 -13.05 -40.97
C ALA A 9 3.75 -12.15 -41.73
N PRO A 10 2.44 -12.45 -41.72
CA PRO A 10 1.45 -11.60 -42.37
C PRO A 10 1.48 -10.22 -41.72
N ASP A 11 1.76 -9.21 -42.54
CA ASP A 11 1.82 -7.82 -42.14
C ASP A 11 0.49 -7.44 -41.45
N PRO A 12 0.50 -7.13 -40.16
CA PRO A 12 -0.73 -6.78 -39.47
C PRO A 12 -1.27 -5.48 -40.08
N LEU A 13 -2.58 -5.40 -40.28
CA LEU A 13 -3.22 -4.25 -40.92
C LEU A 13 -2.70 -2.94 -40.30
N PRO A 14 -2.35 -1.91 -41.11
CA PRO A 14 -1.67 -0.70 -40.67
C PRO A 14 -2.27 0.00 -39.42
N GLY A 15 -3.57 -0.17 -39.18
CA GLY A 15 -4.25 0.37 -38.00
C GLY A 15 -3.90 -0.31 -36.67
N SER A 16 -3.56 -1.61 -36.68
CA SER A 16 -3.27 -2.34 -35.45
C SER A 16 -1.90 -2.00 -34.84
N ALA A 17 -0.90 -1.70 -35.67
CA ALA A 17 0.42 -1.28 -35.21
C ALA A 17 0.38 0.10 -34.53
N ALA A 18 -0.35 1.05 -35.12
CA ALA A 18 -0.50 2.40 -34.58
C ALA A 18 -1.22 2.40 -33.22
N GLU A 19 -2.23 1.55 -33.05
CA GLU A 19 -2.92 1.40 -31.77
C GLU A 19 -2.01 0.82 -30.69
N LEU A 20 -1.19 -0.19 -31.01
CA LEU A 20 -0.22 -0.76 -30.06
C LEU A 20 0.85 0.27 -29.65
N VAL A 21 1.33 1.08 -30.58
CA VAL A 21 2.27 2.18 -30.26
C VAL A 21 1.63 3.17 -29.29
N LYS A 22 0.39 3.57 -29.56
CA LYS A 22 -0.36 4.51 -28.72
C LYS A 22 -0.61 3.93 -27.32
N GLU A 23 -1.00 2.66 -27.25
CA GLU A 23 -1.22 1.93 -26.00
C GLU A 23 0.07 1.86 -25.17
N TYR A 24 1.17 1.40 -25.77
CA TYR A 24 2.46 1.31 -25.08
C TYR A 24 2.92 2.68 -24.59
N LYS A 25 2.85 3.72 -25.44
CA LYS A 25 3.22 5.10 -25.03
C LYS A 25 2.37 5.58 -23.85
N ALA A 26 1.07 5.28 -23.83
CA ALA A 26 0.18 5.66 -22.73
C ALA A 26 0.57 4.96 -21.42
N LEU A 27 0.78 3.64 -21.46
CA LEU A 27 1.22 2.85 -20.30
C LEU A 27 2.60 3.32 -19.79
N ALA A 28 3.57 3.47 -20.70
CA ALA A 28 4.92 3.93 -20.36
C ALA A 28 4.89 5.34 -19.75
N THR A 29 4.03 6.22 -20.25
CA THR A 29 3.84 7.57 -19.68
C THR A 29 3.28 7.51 -18.27
N SER A 30 2.25 6.69 -18.04
CA SER A 30 1.66 6.50 -16.71
C SER A 30 2.72 6.01 -15.71
N TRP A 31 3.45 4.95 -16.08
CA TRP A 31 4.50 4.36 -15.26
C TRP A 31 5.66 5.34 -14.96
N LEU A 32 6.17 6.02 -15.98
CA LEU A 32 7.27 6.98 -15.79
C LEU A 32 6.86 8.19 -14.94
N LYS A 33 5.62 8.65 -15.04
CA LYS A 33 5.08 9.71 -14.19
C LYS A 33 4.99 9.26 -12.73
N LYS A 34 4.49 8.05 -12.46
CA LYS A 34 4.48 7.47 -11.11
C LYS A 34 5.89 7.42 -10.50
N ARG A 35 6.92 7.19 -11.33
CA ARG A 35 8.34 7.17 -10.92
C ARG A 35 9.00 8.56 -10.82
N GLY A 36 8.29 9.64 -11.17
CA GLY A 36 8.87 11.00 -11.23
C GLY A 36 9.88 11.21 -12.36
N ALA A 37 9.92 10.33 -13.37
CA ALA A 37 10.90 10.34 -14.46
C ALA A 37 10.44 11.17 -15.68
N TRP A 38 10.03 12.42 -15.45
CA TRP A 38 9.42 13.30 -16.47
C TRP A 38 10.28 13.49 -17.72
N GLN A 39 11.59 13.67 -17.58
CA GLN A 39 12.51 13.85 -18.71
C GLN A 39 12.58 12.62 -19.64
N VAL A 40 12.22 11.43 -19.14
CA VAL A 40 12.20 10.20 -19.92
C VAL A 40 10.90 10.07 -20.71
N VAL A 41 9.79 10.63 -20.20
CA VAL A 41 8.48 10.62 -20.87
C VAL A 41 8.59 11.28 -22.25
N ASP A 42 9.17 12.47 -22.31
CA ASP A 42 9.30 13.22 -23.57
C ASP A 42 10.12 12.44 -24.61
N ARG A 43 11.18 11.76 -24.18
CA ARG A 43 12.00 10.92 -25.06
C ARG A 43 11.23 9.73 -25.61
N VAL A 44 10.46 9.02 -24.78
CA VAL A 44 9.65 7.88 -25.23
C VAL A 44 8.54 8.32 -26.19
N GLN A 45 7.94 9.48 -25.95
CA GLN A 45 6.90 10.05 -26.82
C GLN A 45 7.41 10.40 -28.22
N GLN A 46 8.69 10.79 -28.34
CA GLN A 46 9.34 11.13 -29.61
C GLN A 46 9.78 9.92 -30.45
N ILE A 47 9.62 8.70 -29.96
CA ILE A 47 9.97 7.48 -30.72
C ILE A 47 8.80 7.11 -31.62
N ASP A 48 8.96 7.27 -32.94
CA ASP A 48 7.92 6.94 -33.92
C ASP A 48 8.05 5.53 -34.50
N ASP A 49 9.27 4.99 -34.51
CA ASP A 49 9.53 3.64 -35.02
C ASP A 49 9.10 2.57 -34.00
N VAL A 50 8.29 1.63 -34.46
CA VAL A 50 7.74 0.53 -33.64
C VAL A 50 8.85 -0.34 -33.07
N SER A 51 9.87 -0.64 -33.89
CA SER A 51 10.99 -1.49 -33.48
C SER A 51 11.77 -0.83 -32.36
N ALA A 52 12.16 0.43 -32.54
CA ALA A 52 12.86 1.23 -31.53
C ALA A 52 12.05 1.43 -30.25
N LEU A 53 10.73 1.59 -30.36
CA LEU A 53 9.84 1.71 -29.19
C LEU A 53 9.78 0.40 -28.40
N ALA A 54 9.69 -0.73 -29.10
CA ALA A 54 9.74 -2.04 -28.47
C ALA A 54 11.11 -2.31 -27.81
N ASP A 55 12.22 -1.96 -28.47
CA ASP A 55 13.57 -2.09 -27.90
C ASP A 55 13.78 -1.21 -26.68
N ASN A 56 13.13 -0.04 -26.63
CA ASN A 56 13.17 0.84 -25.46
C ASN A 56 12.68 0.15 -24.17
N SER A 57 11.75 -0.81 -24.28
CA SER A 57 11.28 -1.59 -23.13
C SER A 57 12.41 -2.35 -22.42
N GLY A 58 13.51 -2.68 -23.10
CA GLY A 58 14.66 -3.37 -22.50
C GLY A 58 15.38 -2.57 -21.40
N TYR A 59 15.24 -1.24 -21.40
CA TYR A 59 15.75 -0.36 -20.33
C TYR A 59 14.93 -0.43 -19.05
N SER A 60 13.76 -1.07 -19.08
CA SER A 60 12.91 -1.21 -17.90
C SER A 60 13.58 -2.07 -16.82
N PRO A 61 13.63 -1.59 -15.57
CA PRO A 61 14.29 -2.30 -14.47
C PRO A 61 13.46 -3.47 -13.92
N PHE A 62 12.15 -3.48 -14.15
CA PHE A 62 11.25 -4.53 -13.67
C PHE A 62 11.31 -5.82 -14.51
N LEU A 63 11.88 -5.75 -15.72
CA LEU A 63 12.03 -6.94 -16.57
C LEU A 63 13.20 -7.79 -16.10
N SER A 64 12.93 -9.08 -15.91
CA SER A 64 13.96 -10.09 -15.67
C SER A 64 14.89 -10.25 -16.87
N THR A 65 16.09 -10.79 -16.65
CA THR A 65 17.03 -11.09 -17.74
C THR A 65 16.40 -12.05 -18.77
N ALA A 66 15.61 -13.03 -18.33
CA ALA A 66 14.92 -13.97 -19.22
C ALA A 66 13.92 -13.25 -20.13
N GLN A 67 13.12 -12.33 -19.57
CA GLN A 67 12.19 -11.50 -20.36
C GLN A 67 12.93 -10.61 -21.37
N LYS A 68 14.08 -10.03 -20.98
CA LYS A 68 14.92 -9.24 -21.90
C LYS A 68 15.48 -10.07 -23.05
N VAL A 69 15.92 -11.30 -22.77
CA VAL A 69 16.36 -12.24 -23.80
C VAL A 69 15.20 -12.60 -24.73
N GLN A 70 14.01 -12.87 -24.19
CA GLN A 70 12.83 -13.16 -25.01
C GLN A 70 12.44 -11.99 -25.92
N LEU A 71 12.55 -10.74 -25.47
CA LEU A 71 12.36 -9.57 -26.35
C LEU A 71 13.41 -9.54 -27.47
N LEU A 72 14.66 -9.85 -27.16
CA LEU A 72 15.75 -9.87 -28.14
C LEU A 72 15.56 -10.98 -29.18
N GLU A 73 15.04 -12.13 -28.78
CA GLU A 73 14.73 -13.26 -29.66
C GLU A 73 13.48 -13.04 -30.51
N THR A 74 12.60 -12.10 -30.11
CA THR A 74 11.37 -11.79 -30.85
C THR A 74 11.68 -10.83 -32.00
N VAL A 75 11.91 -11.39 -33.19
CA VAL A 75 12.29 -10.62 -34.40
C VAL A 75 11.18 -9.71 -34.92
N ASP A 76 9.91 -10.13 -34.82
CA ASP A 76 8.78 -9.31 -35.26
C ASP A 76 8.55 -8.12 -34.30
N PRO A 77 8.69 -6.86 -34.77
CA PRO A 77 8.50 -5.68 -33.92
C PRO A 77 7.12 -5.60 -33.27
N ILE A 78 6.08 -6.08 -33.96
CA ILE A 78 4.71 -6.01 -33.46
C ILE A 78 4.49 -7.03 -32.34
N ALA A 79 4.91 -8.29 -32.54
CA ALA A 79 4.91 -9.29 -31.48
C ALA A 79 5.73 -8.85 -30.27
N ARG A 80 6.90 -8.26 -30.50
CA ARG A 80 7.78 -7.75 -29.45
C ARG A 80 7.15 -6.61 -28.67
N LEU A 81 6.48 -5.66 -29.35
CA LEU A 81 5.76 -4.58 -28.69
C LEU A 81 4.58 -5.10 -27.86
N LYS A 82 3.86 -6.12 -28.34
CA LYS A 82 2.80 -6.78 -27.57
C LYS A 82 3.31 -7.41 -26.28
N LEU A 83 4.46 -8.11 -26.33
CA LEU A 83 5.10 -8.65 -25.12
C LEU A 83 5.49 -7.53 -24.13
N ALA A 84 6.06 -6.44 -24.63
CA ALA A 84 6.40 -5.29 -23.81
C ALA A 84 5.17 -4.64 -23.15
N ILE A 85 4.07 -4.48 -23.90
CA ILE A 85 2.78 -3.98 -23.39
C ILE A 85 2.24 -4.90 -22.29
N GLN A 86 2.25 -6.22 -22.54
CA GLN A 86 1.78 -7.20 -21.57
C GLN A 86 2.53 -7.07 -20.23
N TRP A 87 3.86 -7.14 -20.25
CA TRP A 87 4.64 -7.11 -19.01
C TRP A 87 4.59 -5.76 -18.31
N LEU A 88 4.53 -4.66 -19.06
CA LEU A 88 4.33 -3.34 -18.46
C LEU A 88 2.96 -3.23 -17.79
N SER A 89 1.92 -3.82 -18.38
CA SER A 89 0.57 -3.82 -17.81
C SER A 89 0.49 -4.68 -16.54
N GLU A 90 1.08 -5.87 -16.57
CA GLU A 90 1.21 -6.75 -15.40
C GLU A 90 1.96 -6.02 -14.26
N HIS A 91 3.08 -5.38 -14.57
CA HIS A 91 3.85 -4.62 -13.59
C HIS A 91 3.06 -3.45 -12.99
N LEU A 92 2.31 -2.70 -13.81
CA LEU A 92 1.45 -1.63 -13.32
C LEU A 92 0.34 -2.14 -12.40
N ALA A 93 -0.26 -3.29 -12.72
CA ALA A 93 -1.27 -3.91 -11.87
C ALA A 93 -0.68 -4.35 -10.51
N GLU A 94 0.51 -4.96 -10.52
CA GLU A 94 1.23 -5.29 -9.27
C GLU A 94 1.53 -4.04 -8.43
N GLN A 95 1.97 -2.97 -9.09
CA GLN A 95 2.25 -1.69 -8.43
C GLN A 95 0.99 -1.07 -7.82
N ASP A 96 -0.13 -1.09 -8.53
CA ASP A 96 -1.41 -0.56 -8.03
C ASP A 96 -1.89 -1.32 -6.78
N VAL A 97 -1.74 -2.64 -6.76
CA VAL A 97 -2.04 -3.46 -5.58
C VAL A 97 -1.10 -3.12 -4.41
N ALA A 98 0.20 -2.99 -4.67
CA ALA A 98 1.16 -2.60 -3.65
C ALA A 98 0.87 -1.21 -3.06
N GLU A 99 0.48 -0.25 -3.91
CA GLU A 99 0.08 1.10 -3.49
C GLU A 99 -1.21 1.08 -2.64
N SER A 100 -2.19 0.25 -3.00
CA SER A 100 -3.42 0.13 -2.19
C SER A 100 -3.13 -0.45 -0.82
N ILE A 101 -2.31 -1.50 -0.73
CA ILE A 101 -1.91 -2.12 0.53
C ILE A 101 -1.15 -1.10 1.40
N ALA A 102 -0.21 -0.37 0.81
CA ALA A 102 0.56 0.63 1.54
C ALA A 102 -0.35 1.73 2.11
N LYS A 103 -1.35 2.16 1.34
CA LYS A 103 -2.34 3.14 1.79
C LYS A 103 -3.20 2.60 2.94
N ASP A 104 -3.72 1.39 2.81
CA ASP A 104 -4.57 0.79 3.86
C ASP A 104 -3.80 0.63 5.19
N VAL A 105 -2.53 0.25 5.11
CA VAL A 105 -1.64 0.18 6.27
C VAL A 105 -1.43 1.58 6.88
N GLN A 106 -1.16 2.59 6.07
CA GLN A 106 -0.98 3.97 6.54
C GLN A 106 -2.25 4.50 7.24
N ASP A 107 -3.42 4.31 6.64
CA ASP A 107 -4.71 4.73 7.19
C ASP A 107 -4.98 4.01 8.54
N GLY A 108 -4.61 2.73 8.64
CA GLY A 108 -4.70 1.96 9.89
C GLY A 108 -3.79 2.51 10.99
N VAL A 109 -2.53 2.82 10.67
CA VAL A 109 -1.57 3.42 11.60
C VAL A 109 -2.04 4.80 12.07
N ASP A 110 -2.49 5.65 11.15
CA ASP A 110 -2.96 7.00 11.47
C ASP A 110 -4.19 6.97 12.39
N LYS A 111 -5.12 6.04 12.16
CA LYS A 111 -6.27 5.83 13.03
C LYS A 111 -5.83 5.39 14.43
N GLN A 112 -4.93 4.41 14.52
CA GLN A 112 -4.42 3.92 15.81
C GLN A 112 -3.67 5.00 16.59
N GLN A 113 -2.86 5.81 15.92
CA GLN A 113 -2.17 6.95 16.53
C GLN A 113 -3.17 7.99 17.06
N ARG A 114 -4.20 8.33 16.26
CA ARG A 114 -5.25 9.26 16.68
C ARG A 114 -5.99 8.75 17.91
N GLU A 115 -6.40 7.48 17.91
CA GLU A 115 -7.09 6.88 19.06
C GLU A 115 -6.20 6.86 20.32
N PHE A 116 -4.93 6.52 20.17
CA PHE A 116 -3.97 6.55 21.28
C PHE A 116 -3.82 7.97 21.87
N LEU A 117 -3.67 8.98 21.02
CA LEU A 117 -3.54 10.38 21.47
C LEU A 117 -4.82 10.86 22.17
N LEU A 118 -6.00 10.55 21.62
CA LEU A 118 -7.27 10.93 22.24
C LEU A 118 -7.48 10.24 23.59
N ARG A 119 -7.10 8.97 23.74
CA ARG A 119 -7.14 8.27 25.04
C ARG A 119 -6.24 8.94 26.06
N ARG A 120 -5.00 9.26 25.68
CA ARG A 120 -4.06 9.98 26.57
C ARG A 120 -4.57 11.36 26.97
N GLN A 121 -5.24 12.07 26.06
CA GLN A 121 -5.87 13.35 26.37
C GLN A 121 -7.04 13.17 27.35
N LEU A 122 -7.89 12.17 27.18
CA LEU A 122 -8.99 11.87 28.11
C LEU A 122 -8.48 11.49 29.49
N ASP A 123 -7.43 10.67 29.58
CA ASP A 123 -6.82 10.27 30.85
C ASP A 123 -6.25 11.50 31.57
N ALA A 124 -5.57 12.40 30.84
CA ALA A 124 -5.07 13.65 31.40
C ALA A 124 -6.20 14.58 31.91
N VAL A 125 -7.29 14.74 31.15
CA VAL A 125 -8.45 15.53 31.56
C VAL A 125 -9.12 14.94 32.81
N ARG A 126 -9.27 13.61 32.88
CA ARG A 126 -9.84 12.94 34.06
C ARG A 126 -9.00 13.21 35.30
N LYS A 127 -7.68 13.09 35.17
CA LYS A 127 -6.74 13.38 36.26
C LYS A 127 -6.82 14.84 36.71
N GLU A 128 -6.82 15.80 35.79
CA GLU A 128 -6.97 17.22 36.13
C GLU A 128 -8.31 17.52 36.81
N LEU A 129 -9.40 16.91 36.36
CA LEU A 129 -10.73 17.08 36.98
C LEU A 129 -10.79 16.48 38.40
N ALA A 130 -10.16 15.32 38.63
CA ALA A 130 -10.05 14.72 39.96
C ALA A 130 -9.26 15.64 40.92
N GLU A 131 -8.10 16.15 40.46
CA GLU A 131 -7.30 17.11 41.21
C GLU A 131 -8.08 18.41 41.55
N LEU A 132 -8.92 18.91 40.63
CA LEU A 132 -9.74 20.11 40.81
C LEU A 132 -10.94 19.93 41.73
N ASN A 133 -11.62 18.79 41.64
CA ASN A 133 -12.80 18.50 42.46
C ASN A 133 -12.41 18.09 43.90
N GLY A 134 -11.13 17.87 44.17
CA GLY A 134 -10.65 17.39 45.47
C GLY A 134 -11.09 15.96 45.77
N ASP A 135 -11.67 15.26 44.78
CA ASP A 135 -11.90 13.83 44.81
C ASP A 135 -10.57 13.17 44.44
N PRO A 136 -9.88 12.50 45.39
CA PRO A 136 -8.78 11.62 45.00
C PRO A 136 -9.34 10.59 44.01
N GLU A 137 -8.54 10.25 43.01
CA GLU A 137 -8.83 9.35 41.88
C GLU A 137 -9.46 7.98 42.27
N ASP A 138 -9.56 7.69 43.57
CA ASP A 138 -9.87 6.40 44.18
C ASP A 138 -11.15 6.34 45.04
N GLU A 139 -11.85 7.42 45.40
CA GLU A 139 -12.96 7.27 46.37
C GLU A 139 -14.19 6.49 45.83
N SER A 140 -14.37 6.42 44.50
CA SER A 140 -15.41 5.58 43.91
C SER A 140 -15.01 4.12 43.73
N ASP A 141 -13.70 3.83 43.63
CA ASP A 141 -13.14 2.50 43.37
C ASP A 141 -12.57 1.83 44.64
N ASP A 142 -12.37 2.58 45.73
CA ASP A 142 -11.97 2.02 47.04
C ASP A 142 -13.20 1.45 47.77
N TYR A 143 -13.76 0.39 47.17
CA TYR A 143 -14.83 -0.38 47.78
C TYR A 143 -14.44 -0.89 49.18
N ARG A 144 -13.13 -1.08 49.44
CA ARG A 144 -12.61 -1.46 50.75
C ARG A 144 -12.78 -0.34 51.78
N ALA A 145 -12.39 0.91 51.46
CA ALA A 145 -12.61 2.05 52.35
C ALA A 145 -14.10 2.27 52.66
N ARG A 146 -15.00 2.06 51.70
CA ARG A 146 -16.46 2.18 51.91
C ARG A 146 -17.02 1.10 52.85
N VAL A 147 -16.51 -0.12 52.76
CA VAL A 147 -16.89 -1.23 53.66
C VAL A 147 -16.33 -1.01 55.07
N GLU A 148 -15.12 -0.44 55.17
CA GLU A 148 -14.49 -0.14 56.46
C GLU A 148 -15.15 1.04 57.20
N ALA A 149 -15.58 2.07 56.46
CA ALA A 149 -16.29 3.23 56.99
C ALA A 149 -17.75 2.95 57.37
N ALA A 150 -18.34 1.85 56.88
CA ALA A 150 -19.69 1.46 57.22
C ALA A 150 -19.75 0.78 58.61
N ASP A 151 -20.73 1.16 59.43
CA ASP A 151 -20.95 0.57 60.77
C ASP A 151 -21.66 -0.79 60.65
N LEU A 152 -20.90 -1.78 60.16
CA LEU A 152 -21.36 -3.13 59.89
C LEU A 152 -20.98 -4.07 61.04
N PRO A 153 -21.88 -5.01 61.44
CA PRO A 153 -21.53 -6.11 62.34
C PRO A 153 -20.37 -6.94 61.77
N GLU A 154 -19.48 -7.43 62.64
CA GLU A 154 -18.21 -8.09 62.28
C GLU A 154 -18.34 -9.16 61.17
N HIS A 155 -19.35 -10.02 61.27
CA HIS A 155 -19.59 -11.09 60.30
C HIS A 155 -19.98 -10.58 58.89
N VAL A 156 -20.60 -9.40 58.80
CA VAL A 156 -20.97 -8.77 57.51
C VAL A 156 -19.77 -8.05 56.92
N ARG A 157 -18.94 -7.42 57.77
CA ARG A 157 -17.71 -6.73 57.37
C ARG A 157 -16.72 -7.70 56.72
N GLU A 158 -16.46 -8.85 57.34
CA GLU A 158 -15.58 -9.90 56.76
C GLU A 158 -16.10 -10.42 55.40
N ALA A 159 -17.41 -10.66 55.28
CA ALA A 159 -18.01 -11.14 54.04
C ALA A 159 -17.94 -10.08 52.91
N ALA A 160 -18.19 -8.82 53.24
CA ALA A 160 -18.11 -7.70 52.31
C ALA A 160 -16.68 -7.47 51.82
N LEU A 161 -15.68 -7.48 52.72
CA LEU A 161 -14.26 -7.33 52.35
C LEU A 161 -13.79 -8.44 51.40
N LYS A 162 -14.29 -9.67 51.57
CA LYS A 162 -13.96 -10.81 50.71
C LYS A 162 -14.55 -10.72 49.30
N GLU A 163 -15.71 -10.08 49.16
CA GLU A 163 -16.30 -9.81 47.84
C GLU A 163 -15.66 -8.60 47.16
N VAL A 164 -15.23 -7.60 47.92
CA VAL A 164 -14.41 -6.50 47.39
C VAL A 164 -13.08 -7.02 46.82
N GLU A 165 -12.39 -7.91 47.54
CA GLU A 165 -11.14 -8.53 47.08
C GLU A 165 -11.30 -9.34 45.77
N LYS A 166 -12.51 -9.82 45.46
CA LYS A 166 -12.82 -10.47 44.17
C LYS A 166 -13.08 -9.49 43.04
N LEU A 167 -13.63 -8.32 43.33
CA LEU A 167 -13.97 -7.29 42.34
C LEU A 167 -12.75 -6.49 41.88
N GLU A 168 -11.76 -6.33 42.76
CA GLU A 168 -10.49 -5.64 42.48
C GLU A 168 -9.46 -6.50 41.73
N ARG A 169 -9.80 -7.76 41.39
CA ARG A 169 -8.94 -8.69 40.62
C ARG A 169 -9.44 -8.88 39.20
#